data_AF-A0A7H8PWE8-F1
#
_entry.id   AF-A0A7H8PWE8-F1
#
_cell.length_a   1.000
_cell.length_b   1.000
_cell.length_c   1.000
_cell.angle_alpha   90.00
_cell.angle_beta   90.00
_cell.angle_gamma   90.00
#
_symmetry.space_group_name_H-M   'P 1'
#
loop_
_entity.id
_entity.type
_entity.pdbx_description
1 polymer ?
#
loop_
_entity_poly.entity_id
_entity_poly.type
_entity_poly.pdbx_seq_one_letter_code
_entity_poly.pdbx_strand_id
1 'polypeptide(L)'
;MRAFKHISRKENADVAGVFPQAHDYEWEEVGSYTAYPVSLWDKWAHEITDNVDDLLWGVTKEEEARRERCTINLSKAIVSSFSIYKYNEHRKCFKGLASLEQLLEDIERQQYLPGDIFIPEIRTIYREGHDYTAWFFMEDGSALENVKNMVERSGLKFIGSQNT
;
A
#
# COMPACT_ATOMS: atom_id res chain seq x y z
N MET A 1 -19.21 3.24 -11.67
CA MET A 1 -19.49 2.17 -10.67
C MET A 1 -18.69 2.53 -9.40
N ARG A 2 -18.89 1.93 -8.23
CA ARG A 2 -18.00 2.19 -7.07
C ARG A 2 -16.99 1.05 -6.94
N ALA A 3 -15.72 1.34 -6.70
CA ALA A 3 -14.68 0.32 -6.51
C ALA A 3 -14.91 -0.53 -5.25
N PHE A 4 -15.42 0.07 -4.15
CA PHE A 4 -15.64 -0.61 -2.87
C PHE A 4 -17.12 -0.60 -2.44
N LYS A 5 -17.54 -1.65 -1.74
CA LYS A 5 -18.89 -1.80 -1.18
C LYS A 5 -18.85 -2.23 0.28
N HIS A 6 -19.98 -2.04 0.96
CA HIS A 6 -20.20 -2.65 2.27
C HIS A 6 -20.19 -4.18 2.16
N ILE A 7 -19.56 -4.82 3.13
CA ILE A 7 -19.49 -6.27 3.27
C ILE A 7 -20.47 -6.75 4.33
N SER A 8 -20.67 -8.06 4.39
CA SER A 8 -21.53 -8.66 5.41
C SER A 8 -20.95 -8.49 6.82
N ARG A 9 -21.79 -8.57 7.86
CA ARG A 9 -21.32 -8.53 9.26
C ARG A 9 -20.33 -9.65 9.58
N LYS A 10 -20.57 -10.85 9.01
CA LYS A 10 -19.69 -12.01 9.19
C LYS A 10 -18.31 -11.73 8.58
N GLU A 11 -18.28 -11.33 7.32
CA GLU A 11 -17.03 -11.01 6.62
C GLU A 11 -16.27 -9.86 7.30
N ASN A 12 -16.99 -8.84 7.80
CA ASN A 12 -16.36 -7.78 8.59
C ASN A 12 -15.73 -8.30 9.88
N ALA A 13 -16.38 -9.23 10.58
CA ALA A 13 -15.83 -9.85 11.79
C ALA A 13 -14.60 -10.71 11.46
N ASP A 14 -14.62 -11.44 10.34
CA ASP A 14 -13.50 -12.25 9.88
C ASP A 14 -12.27 -11.36 9.60
N VAL A 15 -12.44 -10.25 8.86
CA VAL A 15 -11.36 -9.29 8.57
C VAL A 15 -10.88 -8.57 9.83
N ALA A 16 -11.80 -8.14 10.71
CA ALA A 16 -11.43 -7.50 11.98
C ALA A 16 -10.70 -8.44 12.93
N GLY A 17 -10.93 -9.76 12.85
CA GLY A 17 -10.16 -10.74 13.60
C GLY A 17 -8.71 -10.86 13.15
N VAL A 18 -8.43 -10.58 11.87
CA VAL A 18 -7.05 -10.51 11.34
C VAL A 18 -6.38 -9.18 11.67
N PHE A 19 -7.12 -8.08 11.60
CA PHE A 19 -6.62 -6.74 11.89
C PHE A 19 -7.35 -6.15 13.10
N PRO A 20 -7.13 -6.70 14.32
CA PRO A 20 -7.85 -6.27 15.50
C PRO A 20 -7.57 -4.79 15.78
N GLN A 21 -6.38 -4.28 15.51
CA GLN A 21 -5.98 -2.91 15.80
C GLN A 21 -6.43 -1.89 14.74
N ALA A 22 -7.08 -2.30 13.65
CA ALA A 22 -7.48 -1.38 12.57
C ALA A 22 -8.44 -0.26 13.00
N HIS A 23 -8.99 -0.32 14.22
CA HIS A 23 -9.86 0.71 14.78
C HIS A 23 -9.15 1.73 15.68
N ASP A 24 -7.89 1.47 16.03
CA ASP A 24 -7.05 2.29 16.88
C ASP A 24 -6.41 3.41 16.05
N TYR A 25 -6.33 4.62 16.63
CA TYR A 25 -5.86 5.83 15.95
C TYR A 25 -4.37 5.74 15.53
N GLU A 26 -3.61 4.84 16.16
CA GLU A 26 -2.16 4.65 16.01
C GLU A 26 -1.83 3.16 15.87
N TRP A 27 -2.58 2.41 15.05
CA TRP A 27 -2.35 0.97 14.86
C TRP A 27 -0.91 0.64 14.43
N GLU A 28 -0.22 1.60 13.81
CA GLU A 28 1.18 1.51 13.41
C GLU A 28 2.15 1.51 14.60
N GLU A 29 1.78 2.11 15.74
CA GLU A 29 2.64 2.27 16.91
C GLU A 29 2.49 1.13 17.94
N VAL A 30 1.56 0.20 17.71
CA VAL A 30 1.26 -0.90 18.64
C VAL A 30 2.29 -2.04 18.55
N GLY A 31 3.39 -1.86 17.83
CA GLY A 31 4.54 -2.78 17.78
C GLY A 31 4.23 -4.17 17.19
N SER A 32 3.11 -4.30 16.48
CA SER A 32 2.61 -5.60 16.00
C SER A 32 2.95 -5.88 14.53
N TYR A 33 3.56 -4.91 13.85
CA TYR A 33 3.94 -5.02 12.45
C TYR A 33 5.42 -4.71 12.28
N THR A 34 6.04 -5.33 11.29
CA THR A 34 7.32 -4.86 10.74
C THR A 34 7.01 -4.04 9.50
N ALA A 35 7.53 -2.81 9.43
CA ALA A 35 7.38 -1.95 8.28
C ALA A 35 8.47 -2.25 7.24
N TYR A 36 8.04 -2.50 6.02
CA TYR A 36 8.90 -2.70 4.86
C TYR A 36 8.66 -1.58 3.84
N PRO A 37 9.38 -0.45 3.96
CA PRO A 37 9.32 0.63 2.99
C PRO A 37 9.88 0.19 1.63
N VAL A 38 9.16 0.59 0.58
CA VAL A 38 9.54 0.41 -0.81
C VAL A 38 9.54 1.75 -1.54
N SER A 39 10.48 1.95 -2.45
CA SER A 39 10.60 3.18 -3.23
C SER A 39 11.27 2.91 -4.59
N LEU A 40 11.47 3.95 -5.38
CA LEU A 40 12.27 3.93 -6.61
C LEU A 40 13.74 3.60 -6.33
N TRP A 41 14.20 3.91 -5.13
CA TRP A 41 15.57 3.70 -4.67
C TRP A 41 15.61 2.68 -3.54
N ASP A 42 16.78 2.06 -3.35
CA ASP A 42 17.08 1.13 -2.26
C ASP A 42 17.55 1.85 -0.98
N LYS A 43 17.34 3.17 -0.91
CA LYS A 43 17.77 4.07 0.16
C LYS A 43 16.77 5.20 0.33
N TRP A 44 16.80 5.86 1.47
CA TRP A 44 16.01 7.07 1.68
C TRP A 44 16.55 8.23 0.83
N ALA A 45 15.67 9.14 0.39
CA ALA A 45 16.05 10.26 -0.48
C ALA A 45 17.18 11.12 0.09
N HIS A 46 17.16 11.37 1.41
CA HIS A 46 18.19 12.14 2.12
C HIS A 46 19.55 11.42 2.23
N GLU A 47 19.59 10.11 2.00
CA GLU A 47 20.83 9.33 1.94
C GLU A 47 21.44 9.33 0.53
N ILE A 48 20.68 9.77 -0.46
CA ILE A 48 21.09 9.84 -1.88
C ILE A 48 21.66 11.22 -2.21
N THR A 49 21.02 12.28 -1.70
CA THR A 49 21.38 13.67 -1.99
C THR A 49 20.99 14.59 -0.85
N ASP A 50 21.72 15.70 -0.70
CA ASP A 50 21.36 16.81 0.18
C ASP A 50 20.22 17.68 -0.40
N ASN A 51 19.94 17.58 -1.70
CA ASN A 51 18.87 18.30 -2.39
C ASN A 51 17.70 17.36 -2.75
N VAL A 52 16.94 16.94 -1.72
CA VAL A 52 15.82 15.99 -1.85
C VAL A 52 14.72 16.50 -2.78
N ASP A 53 14.40 17.79 -2.73
CA ASP A 53 13.35 18.38 -3.57
C ASP A 53 13.68 18.26 -5.06
N ASP A 54 14.93 18.49 -5.44
CA ASP A 54 15.36 18.35 -6.84
C ASP A 54 15.36 16.88 -7.29
N LEU A 55 15.75 15.95 -6.40
CA LEU A 55 15.66 14.52 -6.68
C LEU A 55 14.22 14.07 -6.95
N LEU A 56 13.28 14.51 -6.11
CA LEU A 56 11.89 14.09 -6.19
C LEU A 56 11.14 14.81 -7.32
N TRP A 57 11.31 16.14 -7.41
CA TRP A 57 10.43 17.03 -8.18
C TRP A 57 11.14 17.82 -9.28
N GLY A 58 12.48 17.88 -9.27
CA GLY A 58 13.30 18.59 -10.27
C GLY A 58 13.46 17.87 -11.60
N VAL A 59 12.66 16.84 -11.86
CA VAL A 59 12.79 15.97 -13.05
C VAL A 59 11.86 16.41 -14.18
N THR A 60 12.11 15.88 -15.39
CA THR A 60 11.21 16.13 -16.53
C THR A 60 9.88 15.41 -16.32
N LYS A 61 8.83 15.88 -17.00
CA LYS A 61 7.50 15.26 -16.95
C LYS A 61 7.50 13.80 -17.39
N GLU A 62 8.37 13.45 -18.34
CA GLU A 62 8.52 12.08 -18.81
C GLU A 62 9.08 11.17 -17.71
N GLU A 63 10.05 11.68 -16.93
CA GLU A 63 10.63 10.95 -15.80
C GLU A 63 9.65 10.87 -14.63
N GLU A 64 8.93 11.95 -14.30
CA GLU A 64 7.83 11.95 -13.34
C GLU A 64 6.78 10.89 -13.69
N ALA A 65 6.30 10.89 -14.95
CA ALA A 65 5.33 9.89 -15.42
C ALA A 65 5.88 8.45 -15.39
N ARG A 66 7.19 8.26 -15.64
CA ARG A 66 7.84 6.95 -15.52
C ARG A 66 7.88 6.48 -14.07
N ARG A 67 8.17 7.37 -13.13
CA ARG A 67 8.23 7.08 -11.68
C ARG A 67 6.85 6.73 -11.13
N GLU A 68 5.84 7.53 -11.48
CA GLU A 68 4.44 7.26 -11.14
C GLU A 68 3.96 5.92 -11.71
N ARG A 69 4.45 5.53 -12.89
CA ARG A 69 4.11 4.23 -13.48
C ARG A 69 4.56 3.06 -12.58
N CYS A 70 5.67 3.18 -11.87
CA CYS A 70 6.16 2.14 -10.98
C CYS A 70 5.21 1.90 -9.79
N THR A 71 4.76 2.98 -9.14
CA THR A 71 3.79 2.88 -8.02
C THR A 71 2.42 2.39 -8.51
N ILE A 72 1.93 2.90 -9.65
CA ILE A 72 0.71 2.42 -10.31
C ILE A 72 0.78 0.92 -10.58
N ASN A 73 1.90 0.43 -11.14
CA ASN A 73 2.07 -0.99 -11.45
C ASN A 73 2.04 -1.85 -10.18
N LEU A 74 2.67 -1.39 -9.08
CA LEU A 74 2.62 -2.09 -7.80
C LEU A 74 1.19 -2.17 -7.27
N SER A 75 0.48 -1.05 -7.24
CA SER A 75 -0.92 -1.01 -6.82
C SER A 75 -1.80 -1.94 -7.66
N LYS A 76 -1.68 -1.91 -8.99
CA LYS A 76 -2.43 -2.82 -9.88
C LYS A 76 -2.10 -4.29 -9.61
N ALA A 77 -0.83 -4.61 -9.35
CA ALA A 77 -0.41 -5.97 -9.02
C ALA A 77 -1.03 -6.44 -7.69
N ILE A 78 -1.05 -5.60 -6.65
CA ILE A 78 -1.65 -5.90 -5.35
C ILE A 78 -3.15 -6.19 -5.51
N VAL A 79 -3.90 -5.25 -6.09
CA VAL A 79 -5.37 -5.36 -6.18
C VAL A 79 -5.83 -6.47 -7.12
N SER A 80 -4.97 -6.92 -8.04
CA SER A 80 -5.26 -8.04 -8.94
C SER A 80 -4.87 -9.40 -8.35
N SER A 81 -4.03 -9.42 -7.31
CA SER A 81 -3.47 -10.66 -6.76
C SER A 81 -4.13 -11.08 -5.44
N PHE A 82 -4.73 -10.14 -4.71
CA PHE A 82 -5.23 -10.37 -3.36
C PHE A 82 -6.67 -9.91 -3.15
N SER A 83 -7.31 -10.52 -2.15
CA SER A 83 -8.53 -9.94 -1.56
C SER A 83 -8.15 -8.73 -0.71
N ILE A 84 -8.66 -7.55 -1.09
CA ILE A 84 -8.34 -6.28 -0.43
C ILE A 84 -9.55 -5.67 0.26
N TYR A 85 -9.26 -4.92 1.33
CA TYR A 85 -10.26 -4.21 2.11
C TYR A 85 -9.81 -2.80 2.45
N LYS A 86 -10.77 -1.88 2.58
CA LYS A 86 -10.56 -0.54 3.13
C LYS A 86 -11.28 -0.41 4.46
N TYR A 87 -10.64 0.19 5.43
CA TYR A 87 -11.31 0.55 6.67
C TYR A 87 -12.03 1.90 6.53
N ASN A 88 -13.25 1.98 7.05
CA ASN A 88 -14.04 3.20 7.09
C ASN A 88 -14.12 3.69 8.53
N GLU A 89 -13.26 4.64 8.89
CA GLU A 89 -13.18 5.23 10.23
C GLU A 89 -14.52 5.73 10.75
N HIS A 90 -15.31 6.43 9.92
CA HIS A 90 -16.59 7.00 10.34
C HIS A 90 -17.64 5.93 10.70
N ARG A 91 -17.57 4.76 10.08
CA ARG A 91 -18.52 3.66 10.32
C ARG A 91 -17.90 2.51 11.11
N LYS A 92 -16.62 2.64 11.48
CA LYS A 92 -15.79 1.63 12.14
C LYS A 92 -15.98 0.22 11.53
N CYS A 93 -15.91 0.13 10.20
CA CYS A 93 -16.13 -1.11 9.47
C CYS A 93 -15.32 -1.18 8.18
N PHE A 94 -15.05 -2.41 7.73
CA PHE A 94 -14.38 -2.67 6.46
C PHE A 94 -15.35 -2.57 5.28
N LYS A 95 -14.77 -2.25 4.12
CA LYS A 95 -15.39 -2.33 2.80
C LYS A 95 -14.53 -3.23 1.93
N GLY A 96 -15.18 -4.11 1.18
CA GLY A 96 -14.53 -5.04 0.25
C GLY A 96 -14.65 -4.56 -1.18
N LEU A 97 -13.89 -5.20 -2.06
CA LEU A 97 -13.90 -4.92 -3.49
C LEU A 97 -15.29 -5.20 -4.10
N ALA A 98 -15.82 -4.22 -4.81
CA ALA A 98 -17.07 -4.32 -5.56
C ALA A 98 -16.84 -4.50 -7.05
N SER A 99 -15.82 -3.83 -7.59
CA SER A 99 -15.41 -3.93 -8.99
C SER A 99 -13.90 -3.71 -9.10
N LEU A 100 -13.20 -4.76 -9.56
CA LEU A 100 -11.79 -4.69 -9.89
C LEU A 100 -11.53 -3.72 -11.05
N GLU A 101 -12.36 -3.78 -12.11
CA GLU A 101 -12.25 -2.91 -13.28
C GLU A 101 -12.31 -1.43 -12.90
N GLN A 102 -13.31 -1.02 -12.10
CA GLN A 102 -13.39 0.37 -11.64
C GLN A 102 -12.17 0.75 -10.80
N LEU A 103 -11.70 -0.14 -9.92
CA LEU A 103 -10.53 0.15 -9.10
C LEU A 103 -9.27 0.32 -9.96
N LEU A 104 -9.07 -0.52 -10.97
CA LEU A 104 -7.95 -0.41 -11.90
C LEU A 104 -8.02 0.90 -12.70
N GLU A 105 -9.21 1.35 -13.13
CA GLU A 105 -9.39 2.67 -13.73
C GLU A 105 -9.04 3.81 -12.77
N ASP A 106 -9.50 3.72 -11.51
CA ASP A 106 -9.26 4.75 -10.49
C ASP A 106 -7.75 4.88 -10.20
N ILE A 107 -7.04 3.75 -10.11
CA ILE A 107 -5.57 3.70 -9.97
C ILE A 107 -4.88 4.30 -11.19
N GLU A 108 -5.30 3.92 -12.40
CA GLU A 108 -4.70 4.38 -13.66
C GLU A 108 -4.84 5.90 -13.83
N ARG A 109 -5.96 6.48 -13.38
CA ARG A 109 -6.20 7.92 -13.39
C ARG A 109 -5.48 8.65 -12.25
N GLN A 110 -4.69 7.95 -11.44
CA GLN A 110 -4.11 8.48 -10.20
C GLN A 110 -5.15 9.17 -9.33
N GLN A 111 -6.39 8.70 -9.38
CA GLN A 111 -7.45 9.14 -8.48
C GLN A 111 -7.30 8.47 -7.11
N TYR A 112 -6.03 8.28 -6.72
CA TYR A 112 -5.46 7.64 -5.53
C TYR A 112 -6.10 6.30 -5.14
N LEU A 113 -5.31 5.42 -4.54
CA LEU A 113 -5.82 4.47 -3.55
C LEU A 113 -5.78 5.21 -2.21
N PRO A 114 -6.76 6.07 -1.83
CA PRO A 114 -6.62 6.81 -0.60
C PRO A 114 -6.71 5.86 0.59
N GLY A 115 -5.68 5.93 1.44
CA GLY A 115 -5.59 5.27 2.74
C GLY A 115 -5.14 3.82 2.68
N ASP A 116 -5.21 3.20 3.85
CA ASP A 116 -4.72 1.85 4.11
C ASP A 116 -5.51 0.79 3.37
N ILE A 117 -4.78 -0.11 2.72
CA ILE A 117 -5.30 -1.30 2.06
C ILE A 117 -4.95 -2.51 2.91
N PHE A 118 -5.98 -3.14 3.46
CA PHE A 118 -5.85 -4.31 4.30
C PHE A 118 -5.91 -5.57 3.44
N ILE A 119 -4.92 -6.45 3.61
CA ILE A 119 -4.75 -7.68 2.84
C ILE A 119 -4.72 -8.87 3.82
N PRO A 120 -5.89 -9.40 4.22
CA PRO A 120 -5.98 -10.39 5.29
C PRO A 120 -5.22 -11.69 4.99
N GLU A 121 -5.19 -12.10 3.72
CA GLU A 121 -4.57 -13.34 3.24
C GLU A 121 -3.08 -13.44 3.59
N ILE A 122 -2.41 -12.29 3.67
CA ILE A 122 -0.98 -12.18 3.99
C ILE A 122 -0.74 -11.29 5.22
N ARG A 123 -1.77 -11.04 6.04
CA ARG A 123 -1.70 -10.25 7.29
C ARG A 123 -0.92 -8.94 7.12
N THR A 124 -1.19 -8.25 6.02
CA THR A 124 -0.43 -7.07 5.59
C THR A 124 -1.33 -5.87 5.39
N ILE A 125 -0.83 -4.70 5.72
CA ILE A 125 -1.43 -3.41 5.37
C ILE A 125 -0.50 -2.70 4.39
N TYR A 126 -1.04 -2.30 3.25
CA TYR A 126 -0.33 -1.54 2.22
C TYR A 126 -0.78 -0.08 2.26
N ARG A 127 0.18 0.84 2.27
CA ARG A 127 -0.03 2.28 2.25
C ARG A 127 0.85 2.92 1.19
N GLU A 128 0.28 3.76 0.34
CA GLU A 128 1.05 4.61 -0.57
C GLU A 128 1.32 5.99 0.08
N GLY A 129 2.57 6.45 -0.05
CA GLY A 129 3.00 7.78 0.31
C GLY A 129 2.96 8.75 -0.85
N HIS A 130 3.42 9.98 -0.58
CA HIS A 130 3.42 11.08 -1.54
C HIS A 130 4.78 11.28 -2.23
N ASP A 131 5.85 10.64 -1.77
CA ASP A 131 7.24 10.83 -2.21
C ASP A 131 7.79 9.61 -2.98
N TYR A 132 6.89 8.90 -3.69
CA TYR A 132 7.15 7.61 -4.33
C TYR A 132 7.55 6.49 -3.37
N THR A 133 7.36 6.68 -2.07
CA THR A 133 7.48 5.63 -1.06
C THR A 133 6.11 4.96 -0.87
N ALA A 134 6.11 3.65 -0.68
CA ALA A 134 4.98 2.92 -0.14
C ALA A 134 5.46 2.01 1.00
N TRP A 135 4.55 1.58 1.85
CA TRP A 135 4.85 0.77 3.01
C TRP A 135 4.02 -0.50 3.01
N PHE A 136 4.68 -1.62 3.28
CA PHE A 136 4.04 -2.87 3.68
C PHE A 136 4.26 -3.06 5.18
N PHE A 137 3.18 -3.00 5.95
CA PHE A 137 3.19 -3.33 7.37
C PHE A 137 2.75 -4.77 7.52
N MET A 138 3.68 -5.67 7.85
CA MET A 138 3.43 -7.12 7.88
C MET A 138 3.51 -7.64 9.31
N GLU A 139 2.50 -8.39 9.77
CA GLU A 139 2.49 -9.00 11.11
C GLU A 139 3.56 -10.10 11.22
N ASP A 140 3.76 -10.86 10.12
CA ASP A 140 4.83 -11.84 10.00
C ASP A 140 5.45 -11.83 8.59
N GLY A 141 6.70 -12.29 8.48
CA GLY A 141 7.47 -12.27 7.24
C GLY A 141 7.14 -13.38 6.25
N SER A 142 6.11 -14.20 6.47
CA SER A 142 5.85 -15.39 5.63
C SER A 142 5.55 -15.06 4.17
N ALA A 143 4.91 -13.92 3.91
CA ALA A 143 4.60 -13.47 2.56
C ALA A 143 5.67 -12.55 1.95
N LEU A 144 6.74 -12.22 2.69
CA LEU A 144 7.71 -11.21 2.30
C LEU A 144 8.35 -11.50 0.94
N GLU A 145 8.66 -12.76 0.65
CA GLU A 145 9.29 -13.13 -0.63
C GLU A 145 8.33 -12.94 -1.82
N ASN A 146 7.04 -13.23 -1.64
CA ASN A 146 6.04 -12.98 -2.68
C ASN A 146 5.88 -11.47 -2.93
N VAL A 147 5.84 -10.68 -1.86
CA VAL A 147 5.77 -9.21 -1.94
C VAL A 147 7.04 -8.65 -2.61
N LYS A 148 8.23 -9.19 -2.29
CA LYS A 148 9.49 -8.79 -2.94
C LYS A 148 9.46 -8.97 -4.45
N ASN A 149 9.06 -10.14 -4.89
CA ASN A 149 8.91 -10.43 -6.32
C ASN A 149 7.91 -9.49 -7.00
N MET A 150 6.84 -9.09 -6.32
CA MET A 150 5.86 -8.13 -6.85
C MET A 150 6.45 -6.72 -6.99
N VAL A 151 7.17 -6.25 -5.96
CA VAL A 151 7.82 -4.94 -5.92
C VAL A 151 8.87 -4.81 -7.02
N GLU A 152 9.73 -5.81 -7.18
CA GLU A 152 10.78 -5.82 -8.20
C GLU A 152 10.21 -5.78 -9.63
N ARG A 153 9.13 -6.53 -9.89
CA ARG A 153 8.44 -6.53 -11.19
C ARG A 153 7.80 -5.17 -11.52
N SER A 154 7.48 -4.39 -10.51
CA SER A 154 6.95 -3.02 -10.67
C SER A 154 8.06 -1.98 -10.85
N GLY A 155 9.33 -2.36 -10.77
CA GLY A 155 10.48 -1.46 -10.89
C GLY A 155 10.78 -0.66 -9.62
N LEU A 156 10.30 -1.13 -8.46
CA LEU A 156 10.57 -0.57 -7.15
C LEU A 156 11.55 -1.46 -6.38
N LYS A 157 12.04 -0.95 -5.25
CA LYS A 157 13.02 -1.60 -4.38
C LYS A 157 12.63 -1.42 -2.92
N PHE A 158 13.09 -2.34 -2.06
CA PHE A 158 13.02 -2.14 -0.62
C PHE A 158 14.15 -1.23 -0.15
N ILE A 159 13.86 -0.32 0.77
CA ILE A 159 14.86 0.54 1.43
C ILE A 159 15.51 -0.18 2.63
N GLY A 160 14.83 -1.21 3.16
CA GLY A 160 15.22 -1.96 4.36
C GLY A 160 13.96 -2.36 5.15
N SER A 161 14.11 -2.99 6.30
CA SER A 161 13.00 -3.20 7.26
C SER A 161 13.18 -2.30 8.47
N GLN A 162 12.09 -1.70 8.94
CA GLN A 162 12.03 -0.98 10.21
C GLN A 162 11.07 -1.71 11.15
N ASN A 163 11.49 -1.95 12.39
CA ASN A 163 10.55 -2.37 13.43
C ASN A 163 9.77 -1.12 13.84
N THR A 164 8.46 -1.13 13.59
CA THR A 164 7.50 -0.18 14.16
C THR A 164 7.12 -0.60 15.56
#